data_AF-A0A942CY60-F1
#
_entry.id   AF-A0A942CY60-F1
#
_cell.length_a   1.000
_cell.length_b   1.000
_cell.length_c   1.000
_cell.angle_alpha   90.00
_cell.angle_beta   90.00
_cell.angle_gamma   90.00
#
_symmetry.space_group_name_H-M   'P 1'
#
loop_
_entity.id
_entity.type
_entity.pdbx_description
1 polymer ?
#
loop_
_entity_poly.entity_id
_entity_poly.type
_entity_poly.pdbx_seq_one_letter_code
_entity_poly.pdbx_strand_id
1 'polypeptide(L)'
;MKLSAPGSAPAGASFQPTATAADASAVSLGDVTAQTTFSLTPDGSCTGNVCSATKAGPHTLLAVDGAASAEQAVMIETGALDHLVVSPAQATVAPPQPLGISANYTLKHVLEPAAPPPSQAYTAEGFDAYGNSLGDVTGETTFSVQGGSCLGAVCQGGAPGDETLTASDGAAKGGAKLTVSSLAAAYLMTCQAENYDLDGSLANGCEVAQPHPGITTQGTASYLGEKDCFDSTTLSFSGILLSDQRAHTNPGVLGFDMGSGSAPGWFVVSATGGTFCQDDISLSLTVSGSGNLSCFKLNVLTNNGTYSAQASAAGTASISEPSGSYSDGTSIFFQLQRVCAASPQQVSYAVTGHL
;
A
#
# COMPACT_ATOMS: atom_id res chain seq x y z
N MET A 1 -17.11 -57.29 40.36
CA MET A 1 -17.56 -55.89 40.54
C MET A 1 -18.32 -55.46 39.30
N LYS A 2 -19.30 -54.56 39.44
CA LYS A 2 -20.06 -53.96 38.34
C LYS A 2 -20.08 -52.44 38.55
N LEU A 3 -19.58 -51.72 37.56
CA LEU A 3 -19.53 -50.26 37.50
C LEU A 3 -20.75 -49.73 36.74
N SER A 4 -21.29 -48.59 37.17
CA SER A 4 -22.35 -47.86 36.49
C SER A 4 -22.02 -46.37 36.48
N ALA A 5 -21.86 -45.81 35.29
CA ALA A 5 -21.64 -44.39 35.04
C ALA A 5 -22.37 -43.99 33.72
N PRO A 6 -22.57 -42.69 33.44
CA PRO A 6 -23.08 -42.29 32.13
C PRO A 6 -22.09 -42.65 31.02
N GLY A 7 -22.60 -42.91 29.81
CA GLY A 7 -21.76 -43.17 28.63
C GLY A 7 -21.08 -41.91 28.09
N SER A 8 -21.64 -40.73 28.35
CA SER A 8 -21.04 -39.44 28.03
C SER A 8 -21.38 -38.37 29.06
N ALA A 9 -20.56 -37.31 29.13
CA ALA A 9 -20.78 -36.15 29.98
C ALA A 9 -20.22 -34.87 29.30
N PRO A 10 -20.87 -33.71 29.43
CA PRO A 10 -20.31 -32.45 28.92
C PRO A 10 -19.01 -32.06 29.64
N ALA A 11 -18.07 -31.43 28.93
CA ALA A 11 -16.86 -30.87 29.52
C ALA A 11 -17.19 -29.96 30.73
N GLY A 12 -16.50 -30.20 31.84
CA GLY A 12 -16.69 -29.48 33.10
C GLY A 12 -17.89 -29.93 33.95
N ALA A 13 -18.82 -30.72 33.41
CA ALA A 13 -19.92 -31.27 34.18
C ALA A 13 -19.44 -32.39 35.11
N SER A 14 -19.98 -32.44 36.32
CA SER A 14 -19.74 -33.55 37.25
C SER A 14 -20.79 -34.65 37.09
N PHE A 15 -20.35 -35.89 37.25
CA PHE A 15 -21.22 -37.06 37.30
C PHE A 15 -20.83 -37.98 38.45
N GLN A 16 -21.76 -38.86 38.84
CA GLN A 16 -21.58 -39.72 40.01
C GLN A 16 -21.63 -41.20 39.62
N PRO A 17 -20.48 -41.89 39.46
CA PRO A 17 -20.49 -43.32 39.27
C PRO A 17 -20.91 -44.08 40.53
N THR A 18 -21.47 -45.27 40.32
CA THR A 18 -21.79 -46.23 41.38
C THR A 18 -21.16 -47.58 41.09
N ALA A 19 -20.87 -48.34 42.15
CA ALA A 19 -20.27 -49.66 42.06
C ALA A 19 -21.02 -50.66 42.94
N THR A 20 -21.28 -51.84 42.38
CA THR A 20 -21.79 -52.99 43.14
C THR A 20 -20.80 -54.14 43.05
N ALA A 21 -20.74 -54.96 44.10
CA ALA A 21 -19.85 -56.12 44.14
C ALA A 21 -20.62 -57.42 44.39
N ALA A 22 -19.98 -58.53 44.03
CA ALA A 22 -20.41 -59.88 44.36
C ALA A 22 -19.18 -60.68 44.78
N ASP A 23 -19.37 -61.67 45.63
CA ASP A 23 -18.30 -62.57 46.05
C ASP A 23 -17.95 -63.60 44.96
N ALA A 24 -16.99 -64.48 45.25
CA ALA A 24 -16.54 -65.52 44.32
C ALA A 24 -17.63 -66.56 43.97
N SER A 25 -18.70 -66.65 44.78
CA SER A 25 -19.86 -67.52 44.53
C SER A 25 -20.98 -66.79 43.78
N ALA A 26 -20.72 -65.58 43.28
CA ALA A 26 -21.67 -64.69 42.62
C ALA A 26 -22.82 -64.19 43.54
N VAL A 27 -22.64 -64.24 44.86
CA VAL A 27 -23.58 -63.65 45.81
C VAL A 27 -23.32 -62.15 45.92
N SER A 28 -24.36 -61.34 45.78
CA SER A 28 -24.26 -59.88 45.88
C SER A 28 -23.74 -59.44 47.25
N LEU A 29 -22.73 -58.56 47.24
CA LEU A 29 -22.21 -57.87 48.41
C LEU A 29 -22.86 -56.48 48.60
N GLY A 30 -23.73 -56.08 47.68
CA GLY A 30 -24.43 -54.79 47.70
C GLY A 30 -23.67 -53.66 47.02
N ASP A 31 -24.04 -52.43 47.39
CA ASP A 31 -23.40 -51.19 46.94
C ASP A 31 -22.07 -50.99 47.67
N VAL A 32 -20.99 -50.90 46.91
CA VAL A 32 -19.63 -50.68 47.40
C VAL A 32 -19.05 -49.33 46.98
N THR A 33 -19.90 -48.40 46.53
CA THR A 33 -19.50 -47.10 45.96
C THR A 33 -18.62 -46.29 46.92
N ALA A 34 -18.92 -46.31 48.22
CA ALA A 34 -18.14 -45.57 49.22
C ALA A 34 -16.76 -46.20 49.54
N GLN A 35 -16.58 -47.50 49.26
CA GLN A 35 -15.31 -48.22 49.44
C GLN A 35 -14.46 -48.18 48.16
N THR A 36 -15.09 -47.85 47.03
CA THR A 36 -14.47 -47.83 45.72
C THR A 36 -13.67 -46.56 45.50
N THR A 37 -12.42 -46.71 45.05
CA THR A 37 -11.62 -45.61 44.52
C THR A 37 -11.90 -45.46 43.03
N PHE A 38 -12.34 -44.27 42.62
CA PHE A 38 -12.59 -43.93 41.22
C PHE A 38 -11.44 -43.11 40.64
N SER A 39 -11.10 -43.34 39.39
CA SER A 39 -10.17 -42.52 38.62
C SER A 39 -10.65 -42.40 37.18
N LEU A 40 -10.40 -41.26 36.56
CA LEU A 40 -10.85 -40.95 35.19
C LEU A 40 -9.65 -40.49 34.39
N THR A 41 -9.24 -41.30 33.41
CA THR A 41 -8.06 -41.01 32.57
C THR A 41 -8.50 -40.53 31.19
N PRO A 42 -7.72 -39.69 30.48
CA PRO A 42 -6.35 -39.27 30.82
C PRO A 42 -6.20 -38.10 31.82
N ASP A 43 -7.17 -37.19 31.92
CA ASP A 43 -7.02 -35.93 32.69
C ASP A 43 -8.21 -35.62 33.62
N GLY A 44 -9.12 -36.58 33.80
CA GLY A 44 -10.24 -36.45 34.71
C GLY A 44 -9.84 -36.48 36.18
N SER A 45 -10.69 -35.91 37.03
CA SER A 45 -10.53 -35.91 38.48
C SER A 45 -11.74 -36.55 39.13
N CYS A 46 -11.51 -37.37 40.15
CA CYS A 46 -12.57 -37.97 40.97
C CYS A 46 -12.29 -37.68 42.45
N THR A 47 -13.25 -37.04 43.13
CA THR A 47 -13.23 -36.89 44.60
C THR A 47 -14.35 -37.74 45.19
N GLY A 48 -13.99 -38.88 45.77
CA GLY A 48 -14.95 -39.92 46.10
C GLY A 48 -15.63 -40.44 44.81
N ASN A 49 -16.95 -40.48 44.81
CA ASN A 49 -17.75 -40.87 43.65
C ASN A 49 -18.25 -39.66 42.84
N VAL A 50 -17.54 -38.53 42.85
CA VAL A 50 -17.85 -37.38 41.99
C VAL A 50 -16.69 -37.19 41.03
N CYS A 51 -16.93 -37.45 39.74
CA CYS A 51 -15.93 -37.34 38.70
C CYS A 51 -16.27 -36.23 37.70
N SER A 52 -15.24 -35.57 37.16
CA SER A 52 -15.37 -34.60 36.07
C SER A 52 -14.09 -34.55 35.23
N ALA A 53 -14.20 -34.04 34.01
CA ALA A 53 -13.09 -33.76 33.10
C ALA A 53 -13.44 -32.54 32.23
N THR A 54 -12.44 -31.76 31.82
CA THR A 54 -12.66 -30.55 31.00
C THR A 54 -12.24 -30.71 29.55
N LYS A 55 -11.40 -31.69 29.23
CA LYS A 55 -10.98 -31.94 27.86
C LYS A 55 -11.96 -32.87 27.16
N ALA A 56 -12.46 -32.45 26.00
CA ALA A 56 -13.34 -33.29 25.19
C ALA A 56 -12.56 -34.50 24.63
N GLY A 57 -13.22 -35.65 24.57
CA GLY A 57 -12.66 -36.88 24.03
C GLY A 57 -12.90 -38.12 24.89
N PRO A 58 -12.37 -39.28 24.43
CA PRO A 58 -12.55 -40.55 25.12
C PRO A 58 -11.80 -40.58 26.45
N HIS A 59 -12.51 -40.98 27.49
CA HIS A 59 -11.98 -41.21 28.82
C HIS A 59 -12.27 -42.64 29.28
N THR A 60 -11.45 -43.14 30.19
CA THR A 60 -11.67 -44.42 30.86
C THR A 60 -11.89 -44.19 32.35
N LEU A 61 -13.08 -44.51 32.82
CA LEU A 61 -13.41 -44.54 34.23
C LEU A 61 -13.02 -45.90 34.80
N LEU A 62 -12.12 -45.89 35.77
CA LEU A 62 -11.68 -47.07 36.51
C LEU A 62 -12.21 -47.00 37.94
N ALA A 63 -12.82 -48.09 38.38
CA ALA A 63 -13.29 -48.31 39.74
C ALA A 63 -12.47 -49.46 40.38
N VAL A 64 -11.90 -49.23 41.56
CA VAL A 64 -11.10 -50.22 42.30
C VAL A 64 -11.60 -50.34 43.74
N ASP A 65 -11.95 -51.55 44.16
CA ASP A 65 -12.25 -51.91 45.55
C ASP A 65 -11.42 -53.14 45.95
N GLY A 66 -10.34 -52.91 46.71
CA GLY A 66 -9.35 -53.93 47.04
C GLY A 66 -8.69 -54.55 45.80
N ALA A 67 -8.90 -55.84 45.58
CA ALA A 67 -8.38 -56.57 44.40
C ALA A 67 -9.37 -56.59 43.21
N ALA A 68 -10.61 -56.12 43.40
CA ALA A 68 -11.60 -56.08 42.33
C ALA A 68 -11.52 -54.75 41.57
N SER A 69 -11.61 -54.81 40.25
CA SER A 69 -11.69 -53.63 39.40
C SER A 69 -12.76 -53.78 38.32
N ALA A 70 -13.23 -52.64 37.83
CA ALA A 70 -14.10 -52.53 36.66
C ALA A 70 -13.80 -51.24 35.91
N GLU A 71 -13.91 -51.27 34.59
CA GLU A 71 -13.69 -50.11 33.72
C GLU A 71 -14.93 -49.82 32.88
N GLN A 72 -15.13 -48.54 32.58
CA GLN A 72 -16.17 -48.08 31.67
C GLN A 72 -15.64 -46.93 30.82
N ALA A 73 -15.91 -46.97 29.52
CA ALA A 73 -15.64 -45.85 28.62
C ALA A 73 -16.64 -44.72 28.89
N VAL A 74 -16.14 -43.49 29.00
CA VAL A 74 -16.94 -42.27 29.13
C VAL A 74 -16.47 -41.29 28.05
N MET A 75 -17.39 -40.82 27.21
CA MET A 75 -17.08 -39.78 26.24
C MET A 75 -17.31 -38.40 26.87
N ILE A 76 -16.26 -37.60 26.98
CA ILE A 76 -16.42 -36.20 27.37
C ILE A 76 -16.75 -35.41 26.11
N GLU A 77 -17.96 -34.86 26.07
CA GLU A 77 -18.46 -34.05 24.97
C GLU A 77 -18.01 -32.59 25.14
N THR A 78 -17.94 -31.84 24.04
CA THR A 78 -17.66 -30.39 24.11
C THR A 78 -18.75 -29.67 24.91
N GLY A 79 -18.36 -28.60 25.61
CA GLY A 79 -19.30 -27.69 26.26
C GLY A 79 -20.10 -26.84 25.27
N ALA A 80 -20.87 -25.90 25.82
CA ALA A 80 -21.54 -24.87 25.03
C ALA A 80 -20.53 -23.91 24.38
N LEU A 81 -20.87 -23.38 23.21
CA LEU A 81 -20.07 -22.37 22.51
C LEU A 81 -19.86 -21.13 23.41
N ASP A 82 -18.61 -20.73 23.57
CA ASP A 82 -18.18 -19.62 24.43
C ASP A 82 -17.53 -18.49 23.63
N HIS A 83 -16.60 -18.81 22.72
CA HIS A 83 -15.92 -17.82 21.90
C HIS A 83 -15.60 -18.36 20.50
N LEU A 84 -15.25 -17.44 19.60
CA LEU A 84 -14.88 -17.72 18.21
C LEU A 84 -13.43 -17.33 17.97
N VAL A 85 -12.71 -18.14 17.20
CA VAL A 85 -11.42 -17.78 16.61
C VAL A 85 -11.62 -17.54 15.12
N VAL A 86 -11.27 -16.33 14.66
CA VAL A 86 -11.45 -15.92 13.26
C VAL A 86 -10.13 -16.06 12.51
N SER A 87 -10.18 -16.65 11.31
CA SER A 87 -9.03 -16.80 10.42
C SER A 87 -9.27 -16.17 9.05
N PRO A 88 -8.31 -15.43 8.47
CA PRO A 88 -7.05 -15.03 9.12
C PRO A 88 -7.29 -14.00 10.23
N ALA A 89 -6.47 -14.02 11.29
CA ALA A 89 -6.57 -13.06 12.39
C ALA A 89 -6.19 -11.62 11.96
N GLN A 90 -5.41 -11.49 10.89
CA GLN A 90 -5.08 -10.22 10.23
C GLN A 90 -5.09 -10.43 8.72
N ALA A 91 -5.70 -9.51 7.98
CA ALA A 91 -5.67 -9.50 6.52
C ALA A 91 -5.43 -8.09 6.01
N THR A 92 -4.84 -7.99 4.82
CA THR A 92 -4.67 -6.72 4.09
C THR A 92 -5.36 -6.83 2.75
N VAL A 93 -6.25 -5.89 2.46
CA VAL A 93 -6.91 -5.76 1.17
C VAL A 93 -6.43 -4.47 0.50
N ALA A 94 -6.14 -4.56 -0.79
CA ALA A 94 -5.75 -3.41 -1.61
C ALA A 94 -6.76 -3.26 -2.74
N PRO A 95 -7.20 -2.03 -3.05
CA PRO A 95 -8.06 -1.84 -4.22
C PRO A 95 -7.38 -2.40 -5.47
N PRO A 96 -8.13 -2.97 -6.42
CA PRO A 96 -7.54 -3.46 -7.66
C PRO A 96 -6.72 -2.33 -8.30
N GLN A 97 -5.47 -2.63 -8.68
CA GLN A 97 -4.68 -1.71 -9.49
C GLN A 97 -5.48 -1.43 -10.78
N PRO A 98 -5.55 -0.19 -11.27
CA PRO A 98 -6.14 0.06 -12.58
C PRO A 98 -5.41 -0.81 -13.60
N LEU A 99 -6.13 -1.70 -14.27
CA LEU A 99 -5.64 -2.32 -15.49
C LEU A 99 -5.23 -1.17 -16.41
N GLY A 100 -3.96 -1.14 -16.81
CA GLY A 100 -3.36 -0.01 -17.52
C GLY A 100 -4.29 0.55 -18.59
N ILE A 101 -4.69 1.81 -18.42
CA ILE A 101 -5.56 2.48 -19.38
C ILE A 101 -4.74 2.85 -20.61
N SER A 102 -5.01 2.15 -21.71
CA SER A 102 -4.42 2.39 -23.02
C SER A 102 -5.21 3.48 -23.77
N ALA A 103 -4.45 4.45 -24.29
CA ALA A 103 -4.72 5.37 -25.40
C ALA A 103 -6.06 6.16 -25.44
N ASN A 104 -5.90 7.48 -25.35
CA ASN A 104 -6.78 8.55 -25.84
C ASN A 104 -7.97 8.91 -24.95
N TYR A 105 -7.76 9.87 -24.05
CA TYR A 105 -8.84 10.43 -23.23
C TYR A 105 -9.51 11.61 -23.94
N THR A 106 -10.70 11.37 -24.49
CA THR A 106 -11.78 12.35 -24.40
C THR A 106 -12.66 11.90 -23.24
N LEU A 107 -12.73 12.74 -22.21
CA LEU A 107 -13.51 12.51 -21.02
C LEU A 107 -15.01 12.62 -21.33
N LYS A 108 -15.62 11.52 -21.79
CA LYS A 108 -17.08 11.37 -21.82
C LYS A 108 -17.43 10.07 -21.12
N HIS A 109 -17.73 10.22 -19.82
CA HIS A 109 -18.45 9.29 -18.96
C HIS A 109 -18.43 7.83 -19.39
N VAL A 110 -17.59 7.04 -18.72
CA VAL A 110 -18.09 5.81 -18.13
C VAL A 110 -17.64 5.89 -16.67
N LEU A 111 -18.60 6.12 -15.78
CA LEU A 111 -18.53 5.47 -14.47
C LEU A 111 -18.43 3.98 -14.82
N GLU A 112 -17.22 3.47 -15.04
CA GLU A 112 -17.02 2.03 -15.02
C GLU A 112 -17.57 1.60 -13.66
N PRO A 113 -18.37 0.52 -13.58
CA PRO A 113 -18.93 0.09 -12.31
C PRO A 113 -17.75 0.03 -11.34
N ALA A 114 -17.83 0.81 -10.25
CA ALA A 114 -16.75 0.91 -9.28
C ALA A 114 -16.21 -0.51 -9.07
N ALA A 115 -14.94 -0.72 -9.41
CA ALA A 115 -14.37 -2.05 -9.29
C ALA A 115 -14.74 -2.58 -7.89
N PRO A 116 -15.22 -3.83 -7.78
CA PRO A 116 -15.77 -4.31 -6.51
C PRO A 116 -14.74 -4.03 -5.42
N PRO A 117 -15.16 -3.42 -4.29
CA PRO A 117 -14.24 -3.03 -3.24
C PRO A 117 -13.47 -4.27 -2.79
N PRO A 118 -12.18 -4.11 -2.45
CA PRO A 118 -11.32 -5.25 -2.24
C PRO A 118 -11.81 -6.04 -1.03
N SER A 119 -11.95 -7.36 -1.22
CA SER A 119 -12.64 -8.25 -0.29
C SER A 119 -11.74 -9.34 0.25
N GLN A 120 -11.95 -9.73 1.50
CA GLN A 120 -11.30 -10.84 2.17
C GLN A 120 -12.34 -11.87 2.64
N ALA A 121 -12.07 -13.15 2.41
CA ALA A 121 -12.84 -14.24 2.98
C ALA A 121 -12.28 -14.64 4.36
N TYR A 122 -13.16 -14.90 5.31
CA TYR A 122 -12.85 -15.34 6.66
C TYR A 122 -13.48 -16.71 6.97
N THR A 123 -12.96 -17.37 7.99
CA THR A 123 -13.58 -18.54 8.63
C THR A 123 -13.67 -18.29 10.14
N ALA A 124 -14.60 -18.97 10.80
CA ALA A 124 -14.76 -18.94 12.26
C ALA A 124 -14.77 -20.38 12.82
N GLU A 125 -13.88 -20.65 13.76
CA GLU A 125 -13.89 -21.89 14.54
C GLU A 125 -14.44 -21.60 15.95
N GLY A 126 -15.37 -22.43 16.41
CA GLY A 126 -16.04 -22.28 17.69
C GLY A 126 -15.32 -23.05 18.80
N PHE A 127 -15.28 -22.48 19.99
CA PHE A 127 -14.67 -23.09 21.18
C PHE A 127 -15.59 -23.00 22.40
N ASP A 128 -15.56 -24.01 23.26
CA ASP A 128 -16.16 -23.92 24.59
C ASP A 128 -15.26 -23.15 25.57
N ALA A 129 -15.77 -22.91 26.78
CA ALA A 129 -15.05 -22.18 27.83
C ALA A 129 -13.76 -22.87 28.30
N TYR A 130 -13.55 -24.13 27.93
CA TYR A 130 -12.35 -24.91 28.26
C TYR A 130 -11.37 -25.03 27.07
N GLY A 131 -11.68 -24.40 25.93
CA GLY A 131 -10.85 -24.41 24.74
C GLY A 131 -10.97 -25.69 23.91
N ASN A 132 -12.02 -26.49 24.10
CA ASN A 132 -12.31 -27.58 23.19
C ASN A 132 -12.96 -27.02 21.92
N SER A 133 -12.46 -27.45 20.75
CA SER A 133 -13.03 -27.04 19.45
C SER A 133 -14.39 -27.71 19.23
N LEU A 134 -15.39 -26.90 18.87
CA LEU A 134 -16.70 -27.33 18.35
C LEU A 134 -16.68 -27.47 16.83
N GLY A 135 -15.55 -27.14 16.18
CA GLY A 135 -15.37 -27.18 14.73
C GLY A 135 -15.66 -25.85 14.03
N ASP A 136 -15.74 -25.93 12.70
CA ASP A 136 -16.05 -24.80 11.82
C ASP A 136 -17.52 -24.41 11.96
N VAL A 137 -17.75 -23.16 12.35
CA VAL A 137 -19.07 -22.53 12.53
C VAL A 137 -19.25 -21.32 11.61
N THR A 138 -18.49 -21.26 10.52
CA THR A 138 -18.48 -20.12 9.58
C THR A 138 -19.86 -19.87 8.98
N GLY A 139 -20.68 -20.90 8.77
CA GLY A 139 -22.01 -20.77 8.16
C GLY A 139 -23.06 -20.15 9.09
N GLU A 140 -22.89 -20.32 10.40
CA GLU A 140 -23.75 -19.85 11.48
C GLU A 140 -23.30 -18.47 11.99
N THR A 141 -22.02 -18.15 11.77
CA THR A 141 -21.40 -16.91 12.22
C THR A 141 -21.81 -15.72 11.36
N THR A 142 -22.28 -14.66 12.01
CA THR A 142 -22.49 -13.35 11.37
C THR A 142 -21.20 -12.53 11.43
N PHE A 143 -20.71 -12.08 10.28
CA PHE A 143 -19.53 -11.24 10.15
C PHE A 143 -19.90 -9.78 9.89
N SER A 144 -19.14 -8.86 10.50
CA SER A 144 -19.28 -7.42 10.29
C SER A 144 -17.90 -6.76 10.37
N VAL A 145 -17.72 -5.67 9.62
CA VAL A 145 -16.50 -4.87 9.65
C VAL A 145 -16.87 -3.39 9.79
N GLN A 146 -16.12 -2.67 10.60
CA GLN A 146 -16.33 -1.24 10.79
C GLN A 146 -16.05 -0.48 9.48
N GLY A 147 -17.02 0.29 8.98
CA GLY A 147 -16.84 1.12 7.78
C GLY A 147 -17.02 0.39 6.44
N GLY A 148 -17.07 -0.94 6.45
CA GLY A 148 -17.26 -1.78 5.27
C GLY A 148 -18.56 -2.59 5.28
N SER A 149 -18.59 -3.69 4.53
CA SER A 149 -19.75 -4.59 4.47
C SER A 149 -19.34 -6.05 4.33
N CYS A 150 -20.16 -6.98 4.79
CA CYS A 150 -19.89 -8.42 4.66
C CYS A 150 -21.09 -9.12 4.00
N LEU A 151 -20.79 -10.01 3.05
CA LEU A 151 -21.73 -10.97 2.49
C LEU A 151 -21.30 -12.37 2.94
N GLY A 152 -22.01 -12.91 3.93
CA GLY A 152 -21.53 -14.10 4.65
C GLY A 152 -20.16 -13.83 5.29
N ALA A 153 -19.22 -14.75 5.12
CA ALA A 153 -17.86 -14.61 5.64
C ALA A 153 -16.91 -13.83 4.72
N VAL A 154 -17.41 -13.21 3.64
CA VAL A 154 -16.60 -12.37 2.74
C VAL A 154 -16.86 -10.90 3.06
N CYS A 155 -15.84 -10.22 3.58
CA CYS A 155 -15.94 -8.83 4.01
C CYS A 155 -15.13 -7.90 3.10
N GLN A 156 -15.74 -6.76 2.79
CA GLN A 156 -15.18 -5.66 2.03
C GLN A 156 -14.78 -4.55 3.01
N GLY A 157 -13.56 -4.05 2.87
CA GLY A 157 -13.09 -2.92 3.67
C GLY A 157 -13.72 -1.60 3.25
N GLY A 158 -13.81 -0.65 4.19
CA GLY A 158 -14.31 0.70 3.97
C GLY A 158 -13.22 1.69 3.54
N ALA A 159 -12.96 2.67 4.40
CA ALA A 159 -11.95 3.70 4.15
C ALA A 159 -10.54 3.17 4.42
N PRO A 160 -9.48 3.73 3.80
CA PRO A 160 -8.12 3.31 4.09
C PRO A 160 -7.77 3.43 5.57
N GLY A 161 -7.13 2.39 6.13
CA GLY A 161 -6.81 2.30 7.54
C GLY A 161 -7.00 0.90 8.10
N ASP A 162 -6.82 0.79 9.41
CA ASP A 162 -7.07 -0.43 10.15
C ASP A 162 -8.53 -0.48 10.62
N GLU A 163 -9.26 -1.50 10.19
CA GLU A 163 -10.63 -1.78 10.55
C GLU A 163 -10.71 -3.03 11.42
N THR A 164 -11.65 -3.03 12.37
CA THR A 164 -11.93 -4.20 13.21
C THR A 164 -13.05 -5.01 12.59
N LEU A 165 -12.78 -6.29 12.34
CA LEU A 165 -13.79 -7.28 11.98
C LEU A 165 -14.29 -7.99 13.24
N THR A 166 -15.60 -8.08 13.36
CA THR A 166 -16.30 -8.80 14.45
C THR A 166 -17.10 -9.95 13.86
N ALA A 167 -16.85 -11.15 14.38
CA ALA A 167 -17.63 -12.36 14.16
C ALA A 167 -18.52 -12.62 15.37
N SER A 168 -19.77 -13.03 15.14
CA SER A 168 -20.68 -13.39 16.21
C SER A 168 -21.60 -14.56 15.85
N ASP A 169 -21.68 -15.51 16.78
CA ASP A 169 -22.63 -16.61 16.78
C ASP A 169 -23.33 -16.64 18.15
N GLY A 170 -24.59 -16.20 18.19
CA GLY A 170 -25.30 -15.91 19.43
C GLY A 170 -24.53 -14.94 20.35
N ALA A 171 -24.18 -15.41 21.54
CA ALA A 171 -23.41 -14.66 22.53
C ALA A 171 -21.88 -14.72 22.28
N ALA A 172 -21.40 -15.74 21.58
CA ALA A 172 -19.98 -15.93 21.31
C ALA A 172 -19.47 -14.88 20.32
N LYS A 173 -18.27 -14.36 20.58
CA LYS A 173 -17.60 -13.34 19.77
C LYS A 173 -16.20 -13.78 19.39
N GLY A 174 -15.76 -13.32 18.22
CA GLY A 174 -14.38 -13.39 17.76
C GLY A 174 -14.03 -12.14 16.96
N GLY A 175 -12.74 -11.84 16.82
CA GLY A 175 -12.28 -10.65 16.11
C GLY A 175 -11.10 -10.92 15.21
N ALA A 176 -10.98 -10.11 14.17
CA ALA A 176 -9.81 -10.05 13.30
C ALA A 176 -9.53 -8.60 12.89
N LYS A 177 -8.33 -8.34 12.41
CA LYS A 177 -7.93 -7.04 11.85
C LYS A 177 -8.02 -7.08 10.32
N LEU A 178 -8.65 -6.08 9.71
CA LEU A 178 -8.61 -5.85 8.28
C LEU A 178 -7.90 -4.53 8.02
N THR A 179 -6.77 -4.55 7.31
CA THR A 179 -6.09 -3.33 6.87
C THR A 179 -6.48 -3.03 5.43
N VAL A 180 -7.14 -1.89 5.22
CA VAL A 180 -7.45 -1.36 3.90
C VAL A 180 -6.29 -0.47 3.47
N SER A 181 -5.54 -0.93 2.49
CA SER A 181 -4.42 -0.15 1.95
C SER A 181 -4.94 1.10 1.26
N SER A 182 -4.31 2.25 1.51
CA SER A 182 -4.51 3.41 0.64
C SER A 182 -3.80 3.17 -0.68
N LEU A 183 -4.47 3.45 -1.80
CA LEU A 183 -3.74 3.75 -3.02
C LEU A 183 -3.07 5.12 -2.77
N ALA A 184 -1.74 5.19 -2.90
CA ALA A 184 -1.09 6.49 -2.95
C ALA A 184 -1.71 7.27 -4.12
N ALA A 185 -2.36 8.40 -3.84
CA ALA A 185 -3.01 9.25 -4.85
C ALA A 185 -2.07 9.69 -5.99
N ALA A 186 -0.76 9.61 -5.75
CA ALA A 186 0.30 9.87 -6.73
C ALA A 186 0.47 8.76 -7.79
N TYR A 187 -0.12 7.57 -7.64
CA TYR A 187 0.20 6.40 -8.48
C TYR A 187 -0.87 6.01 -9.52
N LEU A 188 -1.96 6.77 -9.65
CA LEU A 188 -3.09 6.39 -10.52
C LEU A 188 -3.20 7.21 -11.81
N MET A 189 -2.46 8.31 -11.93
CA MET A 189 -2.48 9.16 -13.12
C MET A 189 -1.03 9.43 -13.56
N THR A 190 -0.72 9.06 -14.79
CA THR A 190 0.52 9.44 -15.48
C THR A 190 0.17 10.45 -16.55
N CYS A 191 1.03 11.44 -16.76
CA CYS A 191 0.93 12.30 -17.91
C CYS A 191 1.51 11.65 -19.16
N GLN A 192 1.07 12.14 -20.31
CA GLN A 192 1.50 11.68 -21.62
C GLN A 192 2.25 12.80 -22.32
N ALA A 193 3.42 12.51 -22.88
CA ALA A 193 4.27 13.53 -23.51
C ALA A 193 4.44 14.76 -22.59
N GLU A 194 4.61 15.95 -23.14
CA GLU A 194 4.75 17.18 -22.35
C GLU A 194 3.39 17.84 -22.03
N ASN A 195 2.48 17.07 -21.42
CA ASN A 195 1.27 17.58 -20.77
C ASN A 195 1.46 17.48 -19.26
N TYR A 196 1.12 18.51 -18.50
CA TYR A 196 1.46 18.65 -17.09
C TYR A 196 0.20 18.87 -16.23
N ASP A 197 0.22 18.35 -15.01
CA ASP A 197 -0.80 18.50 -13.96
C ASP A 197 -0.39 19.58 -12.94
N LEU A 198 -0.87 20.81 -13.10
CA LEU A 198 -0.43 21.96 -12.28
C LEU A 198 -1.20 22.11 -10.97
N ASP A 199 -2.37 21.49 -10.83
CA ASP A 199 -3.20 21.59 -9.63
C ASP A 199 -3.24 20.29 -8.80
N GLY A 200 -2.64 19.22 -9.30
CA GLY A 200 -2.61 17.89 -8.69
C GLY A 200 -3.94 17.15 -8.78
N SER A 201 -4.92 17.67 -9.50
CA SER A 201 -6.29 17.15 -9.49
C SER A 201 -6.47 16.00 -10.48
N LEU A 202 -6.94 14.88 -9.94
CA LEU A 202 -7.31 13.71 -10.74
C LEU A 202 -8.57 13.96 -11.61
N ALA A 203 -9.33 15.02 -11.36
CA ALA A 203 -10.60 15.29 -12.04
C ALA A 203 -10.43 15.85 -13.46
N ASN A 204 -9.35 16.59 -13.69
CA ASN A 204 -9.00 17.25 -14.96
C ASN A 204 -7.72 16.70 -15.58
N GLY A 205 -6.93 15.91 -14.84
CA GLY A 205 -5.76 15.20 -15.37
C GLY A 205 -4.62 16.17 -15.69
N CYS A 206 -3.89 15.93 -16.77
CA CYS A 206 -2.77 16.78 -17.19
C CYS A 206 -3.30 17.91 -18.09
N GLU A 207 -3.69 19.01 -17.45
CA GLU A 207 -4.50 20.06 -18.05
C GLU A 207 -3.72 21.09 -18.88
N VAL A 208 -2.38 21.14 -18.75
CA VAL A 208 -1.56 22.12 -19.47
C VAL A 208 -0.51 21.46 -20.36
N ALA A 209 -0.62 21.69 -21.66
CA ALA A 209 0.41 21.29 -22.62
C ALA A 209 1.58 22.29 -22.65
N GLN A 210 2.82 21.79 -22.70
CA GLN A 210 3.99 22.62 -22.91
C GLN A 210 3.90 23.32 -24.27
N PRO A 211 4.04 24.66 -24.36
CA PRO A 211 3.80 25.39 -25.61
C PRO A 211 4.73 25.04 -26.78
N HIS A 212 5.96 24.63 -26.48
CA HIS A 212 6.95 24.21 -27.48
C HIS A 212 7.53 22.85 -27.07
N PRO A 213 6.78 21.76 -27.28
CA PRO A 213 7.18 20.46 -26.81
C PRO A 213 8.24 19.82 -27.71
N GLY A 214 8.98 18.85 -27.16
CA GLY A 214 9.93 18.01 -27.89
C GLY A 214 11.34 18.58 -28.00
N ILE A 215 11.63 19.74 -27.41
CA ILE A 215 12.97 20.35 -27.40
C ILE A 215 13.83 19.87 -26.22
N THR A 216 13.66 18.62 -25.79
CA THR A 216 14.11 18.16 -24.47
C THR A 216 15.49 17.51 -24.42
N THR A 217 16.16 17.41 -25.58
CA THR A 217 17.53 16.94 -25.70
C THR A 217 18.35 17.88 -26.58
N GLN A 218 19.67 17.77 -26.51
CA GLN A 218 20.57 18.53 -27.37
C GLN A 218 20.32 18.28 -28.86
N GLY A 219 20.00 17.05 -29.25
CA GLY A 219 19.70 16.70 -30.65
C GLY A 219 18.36 17.22 -31.17
N THR A 220 17.48 17.65 -30.26
CA THR A 220 16.17 18.24 -30.57
C THR A 220 16.14 19.75 -30.28
N ALA A 221 17.30 20.37 -30.07
CA ALA A 221 17.39 21.77 -29.68
C ALA A 221 16.71 22.68 -30.71
N SER A 222 15.93 23.65 -30.24
CA SER A 222 15.33 24.66 -31.11
C SER A 222 16.42 25.58 -31.67
N TYR A 223 16.50 25.68 -32.99
CA TYR A 223 17.47 26.55 -33.65
C TYR A 223 17.05 28.02 -33.57
N LEU A 224 17.91 28.86 -33.00
CA LEU A 224 17.70 30.30 -32.79
C LEU A 224 18.36 31.16 -33.88
N GLY A 225 18.91 30.52 -34.92
CA GLY A 225 19.56 31.18 -36.04
C GLY A 225 21.07 31.37 -35.87
N GLU A 226 21.63 32.09 -36.83
CA GLU A 226 23.02 32.54 -36.81
C GLU A 226 23.17 33.80 -35.92
N LYS A 227 24.29 33.89 -35.23
CA LYS A 227 24.68 35.05 -34.43
C LYS A 227 26.13 35.38 -34.70
N ASP A 228 26.41 36.65 -34.91
CA ASP A 228 27.77 37.18 -34.87
C ASP A 228 28.19 37.43 -33.41
N CYS A 229 29.44 37.85 -33.22
CA CYS A 229 30.08 38.05 -31.92
C CYS A 229 30.02 39.52 -31.43
N PHE A 230 29.24 40.39 -32.09
CA PHE A 230 29.23 41.81 -31.75
C PHE A 230 28.26 42.04 -30.59
N ASP A 231 28.69 42.77 -29.55
CA ASP A 231 27.85 43.15 -28.40
C ASP A 231 26.54 43.87 -28.79
N SER A 232 26.49 44.49 -29.97
CA SER A 232 25.29 45.12 -30.51
C SER A 232 24.24 44.13 -31.02
N THR A 233 24.64 42.89 -31.31
CA THR A 233 23.77 41.83 -31.83
C THR A 233 23.14 41.07 -30.68
N THR A 234 21.88 41.39 -30.42
CA THR A 234 21.15 40.77 -29.30
C THR A 234 20.73 39.34 -29.62
N LEU A 235 21.11 38.41 -28.75
CA LEU A 235 20.46 37.11 -28.60
C LEU A 235 19.29 37.24 -27.63
N SER A 236 18.11 36.81 -28.05
CA SER A 236 16.92 36.78 -27.19
C SER A 236 16.04 35.58 -27.51
N PHE A 237 15.64 34.85 -26.46
CA PHE A 237 14.61 33.83 -26.54
C PHE A 237 13.84 33.74 -25.21
N SER A 238 12.57 33.34 -25.28
CA SER A 238 11.70 33.27 -24.10
C SER A 238 10.72 32.12 -24.25
N GLY A 239 10.10 31.72 -23.14
CA GLY A 239 9.13 30.65 -23.14
C GLY A 239 8.52 30.38 -21.79
N ILE A 240 7.84 29.24 -21.72
CA ILE A 240 7.23 28.73 -20.50
C ILE A 240 7.93 27.41 -20.13
N LEU A 241 8.20 27.24 -18.85
CA LEU A 241 8.64 25.97 -18.29
C LEU A 241 7.56 25.47 -17.33
N LEU A 242 6.94 24.36 -17.70
CA LEU A 242 5.94 23.67 -16.91
C LEU A 242 6.60 22.58 -16.06
N SER A 243 5.96 22.26 -14.95
CA SER A 243 6.44 21.19 -14.08
C SER A 243 5.34 20.69 -13.16
N ASP A 244 5.35 19.38 -12.89
CA ASP A 244 4.37 18.71 -12.04
C ASP A 244 4.99 17.61 -11.16
N GLN A 245 4.15 16.75 -10.59
CA GLN A 245 4.58 15.59 -9.79
C GLN A 245 4.20 14.24 -10.42
N ARG A 246 3.70 14.24 -11.65
CA ARG A 246 3.25 13.04 -12.33
C ARG A 246 4.42 12.39 -13.07
N ALA A 247 4.34 11.07 -13.25
CA ALA A 247 5.22 10.41 -14.18
C ALA A 247 4.72 10.67 -15.61
N HIS A 248 5.63 10.96 -16.54
CA HIS A 248 5.31 11.13 -17.95
C HIS A 248 5.67 9.85 -18.73
N THR A 249 4.67 9.10 -19.20
CA THR A 249 4.87 7.75 -19.78
C THR A 249 3.88 7.42 -20.89
N ASN A 250 4.34 6.87 -22.03
CA ASN A 250 3.56 6.34 -23.19
C ASN A 250 2.92 7.34 -24.21
N PRO A 251 3.66 8.33 -24.75
CA PRO A 251 5.11 8.41 -24.75
C PRO A 251 5.65 9.16 -23.53
N GLY A 252 6.75 8.66 -22.99
CA GLY A 252 7.50 9.42 -22.00
C GLY A 252 8.21 10.61 -22.62
N VAL A 253 8.66 11.53 -21.77
CA VAL A 253 9.43 12.70 -22.20
C VAL A 253 10.91 12.42 -21.95
N LEU A 254 11.71 12.42 -23.02
CA LEU A 254 13.16 12.25 -22.90
C LEU A 254 13.75 13.41 -22.09
N GLY A 255 14.62 13.10 -21.14
CA GLY A 255 15.23 14.11 -20.26
C GLY A 255 14.31 14.60 -19.13
N PHE A 256 13.10 14.09 -18.99
CA PHE A 256 12.24 14.40 -17.84
C PHE A 256 12.84 13.88 -16.55
N ASP A 257 12.95 14.76 -15.56
CA ASP A 257 13.46 14.44 -14.23
C ASP A 257 12.32 14.44 -13.20
N MET A 258 12.03 13.27 -12.64
CA MET A 258 10.97 13.10 -11.63
C MET A 258 11.22 13.91 -10.35
N GLY A 259 12.46 14.26 -10.04
CA GLY A 259 12.79 15.04 -8.85
C GLY A 259 12.39 16.51 -8.97
N SER A 260 12.60 17.10 -10.14
CA SER A 260 12.25 18.48 -10.47
C SER A 260 10.87 18.63 -11.10
N GLY A 261 10.31 17.53 -11.61
CA GLY A 261 8.99 17.51 -12.25
C GLY A 261 8.97 18.11 -13.64
N SER A 262 10.11 18.24 -14.31
CA SER A 262 10.26 18.98 -15.57
C SER A 262 11.21 18.26 -16.51
N ALA A 263 10.99 18.44 -17.81
CA ALA A 263 12.03 18.22 -18.81
C ALA A 263 12.83 19.52 -19.07
N PRO A 264 14.11 19.44 -19.46
CA PRO A 264 14.89 20.60 -19.87
C PRO A 264 14.39 21.13 -21.23
N GLY A 265 14.53 22.42 -21.49
CA GLY A 265 14.40 23.02 -22.82
C GLY A 265 15.78 23.27 -23.42
N TRP A 266 16.00 22.80 -24.65
CA TRP A 266 17.25 22.96 -25.39
C TRP A 266 17.10 23.91 -26.57
N PHE A 267 18.09 24.80 -26.72
CA PHE A 267 18.20 25.76 -27.81
C PHE A 267 19.61 25.74 -28.38
N VAL A 268 19.77 26.16 -29.63
CA VAL A 268 21.08 26.20 -30.29
C VAL A 268 21.19 27.39 -31.22
N VAL A 269 22.34 28.05 -31.21
CA VAL A 269 22.74 29.05 -32.22
C VAL A 269 23.95 28.56 -32.99
N SER A 270 24.12 29.09 -34.20
CA SER A 270 25.38 28.99 -34.93
C SER A 270 26.17 30.28 -34.70
N ALA A 271 27.25 30.21 -33.94
CA ALA A 271 28.14 31.34 -33.71
C ALA A 271 29.03 31.51 -34.94
N THR A 272 28.69 32.47 -35.79
CA THR A 272 29.36 32.68 -37.08
C THR A 272 30.76 33.28 -36.92
N GLY A 273 31.02 34.00 -35.83
CA GLY A 273 32.30 34.63 -35.60
C GLY A 273 32.58 35.78 -36.57
N GLY A 274 33.86 36.08 -36.81
CA GLY A 274 34.23 37.20 -37.65
C GLY A 274 35.58 37.86 -37.33
N THR A 275 36.00 38.75 -38.22
CA THR A 275 37.22 39.53 -38.00
C THR A 275 36.98 40.51 -36.84
N PHE A 276 37.84 40.46 -35.82
CA PHE A 276 37.75 41.20 -34.55
C PHE A 276 36.78 40.64 -33.49
N CYS A 277 36.32 39.40 -33.65
CA CYS A 277 35.55 38.74 -32.61
C CYS A 277 36.39 38.44 -31.36
N GLN A 278 35.80 38.78 -30.20
CA GLN A 278 36.37 38.46 -28.90
C GLN A 278 35.83 37.13 -28.37
N ASP A 279 34.67 36.69 -28.84
CA ASP A 279 33.99 35.46 -28.43
C ASP A 279 33.74 35.39 -26.90
N ASP A 280 33.19 36.47 -26.33
CA ASP A 280 32.75 36.54 -24.93
C ASP A 280 31.27 36.16 -24.78
N ILE A 281 30.80 35.91 -23.57
CA ILE A 281 29.38 35.57 -23.36
C ILE A 281 28.82 36.50 -22.31
N SER A 282 27.76 37.24 -22.64
CA SER A 282 27.02 38.03 -21.67
C SER A 282 25.54 37.72 -21.79
N LEU A 283 25.00 36.94 -20.86
CA LEU A 283 23.61 36.49 -20.90
C LEU A 283 22.93 36.71 -19.55
N SER A 284 21.65 37.07 -19.62
CA SER A 284 20.78 37.21 -18.46
C SER A 284 19.60 36.26 -18.61
N LEU A 285 19.43 35.33 -17.67
CA LEU A 285 18.22 34.54 -17.46
C LEU A 285 17.32 35.29 -16.48
N THR A 286 16.12 35.67 -16.91
CA THR A 286 15.06 36.19 -16.04
C THR A 286 13.92 35.20 -15.99
N VAL A 287 13.48 34.83 -14.79
CA VAL A 287 12.35 33.93 -14.55
C VAL A 287 11.24 34.68 -13.81
N SER A 288 10.01 34.54 -14.28
CA SER A 288 8.81 35.18 -13.76
C SER A 288 7.78 34.12 -13.37
N GLY A 289 7.44 34.10 -12.08
CA GLY A 289 6.64 33.09 -11.42
C GLY A 289 6.54 33.41 -9.93
N SER A 290 6.30 32.39 -9.09
CA SER A 290 6.19 32.56 -7.64
C SER A 290 7.09 31.58 -6.90
N GLY A 291 8.02 32.09 -6.10
CA GLY A 291 8.93 31.27 -5.30
C GLY A 291 10.32 31.90 -5.15
N ASN A 292 10.97 31.61 -4.04
CA ASN A 292 12.29 32.16 -3.69
C ASN A 292 13.44 31.16 -3.84
N LEU A 293 13.15 29.88 -4.08
CA LEU A 293 14.17 28.86 -4.29
C LEU A 293 14.82 29.03 -5.67
N SER A 294 16.16 29.06 -5.69
CA SER A 294 16.96 29.09 -6.92
C SER A 294 16.97 27.70 -7.55
N CYS A 295 16.14 27.53 -8.58
CA CYS A 295 15.83 26.22 -9.14
C CYS A 295 15.90 26.17 -10.66
N PHE A 296 16.02 27.31 -11.33
CA PHE A 296 16.00 27.41 -12.78
C PHE A 296 17.41 27.66 -13.27
N LYS A 297 18.01 26.62 -13.82
CA LYS A 297 19.39 26.61 -14.27
C LYS A 297 19.45 26.80 -15.77
N LEU A 298 20.21 27.80 -16.22
CA LEU A 298 20.67 27.91 -17.60
C LEU A 298 22.10 27.36 -17.65
N ASN A 299 22.33 26.36 -18.50
CA ASN A 299 23.66 25.94 -18.92
C ASN A 299 23.92 26.46 -20.34
N VAL A 300 25.09 27.04 -20.58
CA VAL A 300 25.59 27.44 -21.89
C VAL A 300 26.76 26.53 -22.24
N LEU A 301 26.60 25.69 -23.25
CA LEU A 301 27.58 24.70 -23.65
C LEU A 301 28.23 25.16 -24.96
N THR A 302 29.53 25.43 -24.90
CA THR A 302 30.36 25.82 -26.04
C THR A 302 31.39 24.72 -26.33
N ASN A 303 32.20 24.93 -27.37
CA ASN A 303 33.36 24.08 -27.63
C ASN A 303 34.51 24.28 -26.62
N ASN A 304 34.50 25.38 -25.86
CA ASN A 304 35.57 25.74 -24.91
C ASN A 304 35.19 25.55 -23.45
N GLY A 305 33.90 25.37 -23.13
CA GLY A 305 33.45 25.13 -21.77
C GLY A 305 31.93 25.03 -21.61
N THR A 306 31.52 24.77 -20.38
CA THR A 306 30.11 24.85 -19.97
C THR A 306 29.99 25.87 -18.85
N TYR A 307 29.16 26.88 -19.07
CA TYR A 307 28.91 27.98 -18.15
C TYR A 307 27.50 27.89 -17.60
N SER A 308 27.26 28.36 -16.39
CA SER A 308 25.96 28.16 -15.75
C SER A 308 25.56 29.28 -14.82
N ALA A 309 24.28 29.61 -14.84
CA ALA A 309 23.64 30.49 -13.87
C ALA A 309 22.32 29.89 -13.38
N GLN A 310 21.91 30.23 -12.17
CA GLN A 310 20.68 29.75 -11.55
C GLN A 310 19.86 30.89 -10.98
N ALA A 311 18.60 30.97 -11.37
CA ALA A 311 17.63 31.96 -10.89
C ALA A 311 16.56 31.30 -10.03
N SER A 312 15.95 32.10 -9.14
CA SER A 312 14.71 31.74 -8.46
C SER A 312 13.50 31.90 -9.38
N ALA A 313 12.34 31.40 -8.96
CA ALA A 313 11.10 31.48 -9.73
C ALA A 313 10.63 32.92 -10.03
N ALA A 314 11.19 33.92 -9.34
CA ALA A 314 10.93 35.34 -9.55
C ALA A 314 12.25 36.14 -9.52
N GLY A 315 13.29 35.62 -10.17
CA GLY A 315 14.65 36.16 -10.08
C GLY A 315 15.35 36.25 -11.43
N THR A 316 16.49 36.95 -11.41
CA THR A 316 17.41 37.05 -12.54
C THR A 316 18.77 36.48 -12.15
N ALA A 317 19.41 35.81 -13.09
CA ALA A 317 20.79 35.34 -12.96
C ALA A 317 21.55 35.60 -14.26
N SER A 318 22.85 35.86 -14.16
CA SER A 318 23.66 36.25 -15.32
C SER A 318 24.87 35.34 -15.50
N ILE A 319 25.28 35.17 -16.74
CA ILE A 319 26.52 34.52 -17.17
C ILE A 319 27.35 35.61 -17.86
N SER A 320 28.58 35.83 -17.40
CA SER A 320 29.50 36.80 -17.96
C SER A 320 30.87 36.15 -18.06
N GLU A 321 31.23 35.70 -19.25
CA GLU A 321 32.47 34.98 -19.51
C GLU A 321 33.35 35.80 -20.46
N PRO A 322 34.68 35.79 -20.27
CA PRO A 322 35.60 36.67 -21.00
C PRO A 322 35.81 36.23 -22.45
N SER A 323 36.64 36.97 -23.18
CA SER A 323 37.08 36.60 -24.52
C SER A 323 37.61 35.16 -24.62
N GLY A 324 37.26 34.46 -25.70
CA GLY A 324 37.63 33.08 -25.97
C GLY A 324 36.73 32.03 -25.31
N SER A 325 35.54 32.42 -24.87
CA SER A 325 34.55 31.52 -24.25
C SER A 325 33.91 30.54 -25.24
N TYR A 326 34.05 30.80 -26.53
CA TYR A 326 33.77 29.87 -27.62
C TYR A 326 34.72 30.14 -28.79
N SER A 327 34.50 29.51 -29.93
CA SER A 327 35.25 29.80 -31.16
C SER A 327 34.33 30.06 -32.33
N ASP A 328 34.77 30.90 -33.26
CA ASP A 328 34.15 31.11 -34.57
C ASP A 328 33.70 29.81 -35.25
N GLY A 329 32.52 29.85 -35.87
CA GLY A 329 31.95 28.76 -36.66
C GLY A 329 31.45 27.57 -35.83
N THR A 330 31.29 27.72 -34.51
CA THR A 330 30.83 26.64 -33.63
C THR A 330 29.36 26.77 -33.23
N SER A 331 28.77 25.65 -32.79
CA SER A 331 27.44 25.67 -32.19
C SER A 331 27.52 25.93 -30.69
N ILE A 332 26.68 26.84 -30.22
CA ILE A 332 26.49 27.09 -28.78
C ILE A 332 25.10 26.59 -28.40
N PHE A 333 25.05 25.68 -27.44
CA PHE A 333 23.81 25.11 -26.93
C PHE A 333 23.41 25.76 -25.61
N PHE A 334 22.12 25.99 -25.44
CA PHE A 334 21.53 26.47 -24.20
C PHE A 334 20.60 25.40 -23.65
N GLN A 335 20.82 25.00 -22.41
CA GLN A 335 19.93 24.09 -21.70
C GLN A 335 19.30 24.86 -20.53
N LEU A 336 18.00 25.09 -20.60
CA LEU A 336 17.22 25.61 -19.49
C LEU A 336 16.54 24.45 -18.77
N GLN A 337 16.74 24.31 -17.47
CA GLN A 337 16.15 23.21 -16.72
C GLN A 337 15.76 23.63 -15.30
N ARG A 338 14.77 22.94 -14.75
CA ARG A 338 14.49 22.99 -13.32
C ARG A 338 15.36 21.94 -12.61
N VAL A 339 15.96 22.27 -11.46
CA VAL A 339 16.91 21.39 -10.75
C VAL A 339 16.54 21.08 -9.30
N CYS A 340 15.36 21.51 -8.86
CA CYS A 340 14.90 21.31 -7.49
C CYS A 340 13.46 20.81 -7.46
N ALA A 341 13.16 20.00 -6.44
CA ALA A 341 11.79 19.61 -6.10
C ALA A 341 11.02 20.80 -5.51
N ALA A 342 9.83 21.06 -6.01
CA ALA A 342 8.85 21.99 -5.42
C ALA A 342 7.46 21.66 -5.98
N SER A 343 6.43 22.41 -5.58
CA SER A 343 5.08 22.24 -6.10
C SER A 343 5.02 22.33 -7.64
N PRO A 344 4.00 21.72 -8.25
CA PRO A 344 3.67 21.98 -9.65
C PRO A 344 3.57 23.49 -9.89
N GLN A 345 4.09 23.94 -11.02
CA GLN A 345 4.11 25.36 -11.35
C GLN A 345 4.34 25.59 -12.83
N GLN A 346 3.86 26.74 -13.27
CA GLN A 346 4.17 27.35 -14.55
C GLN A 346 5.04 28.59 -14.30
N VAL A 347 6.22 28.64 -14.90
CA VAL A 347 7.04 29.85 -14.92
C VAL A 347 7.29 30.33 -16.34
N SER A 348 7.34 31.64 -16.52
CA SER A 348 7.86 32.25 -17.75
C SER A 348 9.34 32.51 -17.60
N TYR A 349 10.11 32.37 -18.66
CA TYR A 349 11.52 32.72 -18.69
C TYR A 349 11.86 33.56 -19.91
N ALA A 350 12.90 34.38 -19.79
CA ALA A 350 13.53 35.08 -20.89
C ALA A 350 15.05 35.00 -20.72
N VAL A 351 15.75 34.70 -21.80
CA VAL A 351 17.21 34.77 -21.90
C VAL A 351 17.55 35.86 -22.90
N THR A 352 18.31 36.85 -22.46
CA THR A 352 18.70 38.00 -23.29
C THR A 352 20.17 38.33 -23.10
N GLY A 353 20.85 38.77 -24.15
CA GLY A 353 22.22 39.25 -24.06
C GLY A 353 22.92 39.21 -25.41
N HIS A 354 24.22 38.95 -25.41
CA HIS A 354 25.05 38.81 -26.60
C HIS A 354 26.02 37.64 -26.46
N LEU A 355 26.63 37.30 -27.59
CA LEU A 355 27.73 36.36 -27.77
C LEU A 355 28.87 37.13 -28.42
#